data_AF-A0A5C6P2K3-F1
#
_entry.id   AF-A0A5C6P2K3-F1
#
_cell.length_a   1.000
_cell.length_b   1.000
_cell.length_c   1.000
_cell.angle_alpha   90.00
_cell.angle_beta   90.00
_cell.angle_gamma   90.00
#
_symmetry.space_group_name_H-M   'P 1'
#
loop_
_entity.id
_entity.type
_entity.pdbx_description
1 polymer ?
#
loop_
_entity_poly.entity_id
_entity_poly.type
_entity_poly.pdbx_seq_one_letter_code
_entity_poly.pdbx_strand_id
1 'polypeptide(L)'
;MVLAQKKEVLPQVEEFKYLGMLFMSEGRMEREIDRRIGAASAVMRALNRSIVVKKELSRKAKLSIYRSNYVPILTYGHQRWVMTERTRSQIQAAEMSFLRRVAGMSLRDKVKLG
;
A
#
# COMPACT_ATOMS: atom_id res chain seq x y z
N MET A 1 6.56 6.27 -38.38
CA MET A 1 7.90 5.97 -37.83
C MET A 1 8.01 4.45 -37.70
N VAL A 2 8.62 3.79 -38.70
CA VAL A 2 8.72 2.32 -38.75
C VAL A 2 10.03 1.95 -38.07
N LEU A 3 9.96 1.37 -36.88
CA LEU A 3 11.14 0.81 -36.23
C LEU A 3 11.36 -0.61 -36.78
N ALA A 4 12.43 -0.77 -37.55
CA ALA A 4 12.92 -2.10 -37.94
C ALA A 4 13.41 -2.82 -36.68
N GLN A 5 12.67 -3.83 -36.23
CA GLN A 5 13.02 -4.63 -35.06
C GLN A 5 13.92 -5.79 -35.51
N LYS A 6 15.18 -5.80 -35.06
CA LYS A 6 16.00 -7.02 -35.07
C LYS A 6 15.21 -8.11 -34.33
N LYS A 7 15.01 -9.27 -34.97
CA LYS A 7 14.42 -10.47 -34.36
C LYS A 7 15.41 -11.11 -33.38
N GLU A 8 15.75 -10.42 -32.31
CA GLU A 8 16.40 -11.04 -31.15
C GLU A 8 15.29 -11.70 -30.30
N VAL A 9 15.46 -12.98 -30.00
CA VAL A 9 14.52 -13.72 -29.15
C VAL A 9 14.68 -13.20 -27.72
N LEU A 10 13.63 -12.55 -27.21
CA LEU A 10 13.61 -12.09 -25.82
C LEU A 10 13.45 -13.28 -24.86
N PRO A 11 14.28 -13.37 -23.81
CA PRO A 11 14.12 -14.43 -22.82
C PRO A 11 12.78 -14.26 -22.08
N GLN A 12 11.99 -15.33 -22.01
CA GLN A 12 10.78 -15.36 -21.19
C GLN A 12 11.14 -15.68 -19.75
N VAL A 13 10.65 -14.87 -18.82
CA VAL A 13 10.87 -15.01 -17.37
C VAL A 13 9.54 -15.14 -16.66
N GLU A 14 9.50 -15.90 -15.56
CA GLU A 14 8.30 -16.03 -14.72
C GLU A 14 7.93 -14.71 -14.04
N GLU A 15 8.93 -13.95 -13.60
CA GLU A 15 8.79 -12.68 -12.91
C GLU A 15 9.60 -11.58 -13.63
N PHE A 16 8.93 -10.50 -13.99
CA PHE A 16 9.55 -9.34 -14.62
C PHE A 16 9.26 -8.07 -13.83
N LYS A 17 10.31 -7.40 -13.35
CA LYS A 17 10.18 -6.13 -12.62
C LYS A 17 10.38 -4.96 -13.57
N TYR A 18 9.36 -4.13 -13.75
CA TYR A 18 9.42 -2.96 -14.60
C TYR A 18 8.77 -1.74 -13.94
N LEU A 19 9.51 -0.62 -13.90
CA LEU A 19 9.08 0.63 -13.26
C LEU A 19 8.54 0.45 -11.83
N GLY A 20 9.12 -0.50 -11.08
CA GLY A 20 8.70 -0.81 -9.72
C GLY A 20 7.43 -1.66 -9.61
N MET A 21 6.84 -2.12 -10.71
CA MET A 21 5.78 -3.13 -10.74
C MET A 21 6.34 -4.51 -11.04
N LEU A 22 5.77 -5.53 -10.40
CA LEU A 22 6.04 -6.94 -10.69
C LEU A 22 5.00 -7.48 -11.68
N PHE A 23 5.47 -8.08 -12.76
CA PHE A 23 4.66 -8.75 -13.77
C PHE A 23 4.94 -10.25 -13.71
N MET A 24 3.88 -11.04 -13.65
CA MET A 24 3.95 -12.50 -13.74
C MET A 24 3.76 -12.93 -15.20
N SER A 25 4.45 -13.97 -15.66
CA SER A 25 4.28 -14.56 -17.00
C SER A 25 2.84 -14.97 -17.29
N GLU A 26 2.12 -15.42 -16.25
CA GLU A 26 0.71 -15.82 -16.31
C GLU A 26 -0.28 -14.63 -16.36
N GLY A 27 0.20 -13.40 -16.28
CA GLY A 27 -0.63 -12.19 -16.24
C GLY A 27 -1.34 -11.93 -14.90
N ARG A 28 -1.12 -12.79 -13.90
CA ARG A 28 -1.64 -12.64 -12.53
C ARG A 28 -1.00 -11.46 -11.81
N MET A 29 -1.81 -10.70 -11.05
CA MET A 29 -1.39 -9.47 -10.36
C MET A 29 -1.41 -9.59 -8.83
N GLU A 30 -1.89 -10.71 -8.31
CA GLU A 30 -2.05 -10.99 -6.88
C GLU A 30 -0.72 -10.87 -6.14
N ARG A 31 0.38 -11.39 -6.70
CA ARG A 31 1.71 -11.27 -6.10
C ARG A 31 2.17 -9.80 -5.99
N GLU A 32 1.92 -8.98 -7.01
CA GLU A 32 2.25 -7.55 -6.94
C GLU A 32 1.38 -6.83 -5.91
N ILE A 33 0.08 -7.14 -5.85
CA ILE A 33 -0.86 -6.59 -4.86
C ILE A 33 -0.39 -6.95 -3.44
N ASP A 34 -0.07 -8.22 -3.17
CA ASP A 34 0.41 -8.66 -1.86
C ASP A 34 1.73 -7.98 -1.49
N ARG A 35 2.65 -7.85 -2.44
CA ARG A 35 3.93 -7.13 -2.25
C ARG A 35 3.70 -5.68 -1.84
N ARG A 36 2.73 -5.01 -2.48
CA ARG A 36 2.34 -3.61 -2.20
C ARG A 36 1.71 -3.46 -0.83
N ILE A 37 0.79 -4.35 -0.47
CA ILE A 37 0.17 -4.39 0.85
C ILE A 37 1.24 -4.60 1.92
N GLY A 38 2.19 -5.50 1.69
CA GLY A 38 3.35 -5.73 2.56
C GLY A 38 4.20 -4.47 2.75
N ALA A 39 4.54 -3.79 1.66
CA ALA A 39 5.31 -2.54 1.69
C ALA A 39 4.57 -1.42 2.43
N ALA A 40 3.28 -1.22 2.12
CA ALA A 40 2.44 -0.23 2.78
C ALA A 40 2.29 -0.52 4.28
N SER A 41 2.16 -1.80 4.66
CA SER A 41 2.11 -2.25 6.04
C SER A 41 3.42 -1.99 6.79
N ALA A 42 4.58 -2.17 6.13
CA ALA A 42 5.88 -1.88 6.72
C ALA A 42 6.05 -0.38 6.99
N VAL A 43 5.71 0.47 6.02
CA VAL A 43 5.70 1.93 6.18
C VAL A 43 4.74 2.33 7.29
N MET A 44 3.54 1.76 7.33
CA MET A 44 2.57 2.02 8.39
C MET A 44 3.14 1.74 9.79
N ARG A 45 3.84 0.61 9.97
CA ARG A 45 4.49 0.27 11.24
C ARG A 45 5.57 1.31 11.60
N ALA A 46 6.36 1.74 10.63
CA ALA A 46 7.39 2.76 10.84
C ALA A 46 6.79 4.13 11.21
N LEU A 47 5.76 4.59 10.49
CA LEU A 47 5.06 5.86 10.78
C LEU A 47 4.39 5.82 12.16
N ASN A 48 3.78 4.69 12.52
CA ASN A 48 3.20 4.54 13.86
C ASN A 48 4.24 4.73 14.97
N ARG A 49 5.45 4.17 14.81
CA ARG A 49 6.53 4.28 15.81
C ARG A 49 7.21 5.64 15.84
N SER A 50 7.27 6.34 14.71
CA SER A 50 8.09 7.57 14.57
C SER A 50 7.28 8.87 14.54
N ILE A 51 6.00 8.82 14.16
CA ILE A 51 5.15 9.99 13.94
C ILE A 51 3.96 9.99 14.87
N VAL A 52 3.24 8.86 14.95
CA VAL A 52 1.96 8.83 15.68
C VAL A 52 2.15 9.03 17.18
N VAL A 53 3.27 8.54 17.74
CA VAL A 53 3.66 8.73 19.14
C VAL A 53 4.10 10.15 19.50
N LYS A 54 4.54 10.96 18.52
CA LYS A 54 5.06 12.31 18.76
C LYS A 54 3.92 13.26 19.15
N LYS A 55 3.99 13.87 20.32
CA LYS A 55 2.95 14.78 20.83
C LYS A 55 3.04 16.17 20.19
N GLU A 56 4.22 16.52 19.70
CA GLU A 56 4.56 17.79 19.06
C GLU A 56 3.91 17.94 17.69
N LEU A 57 3.59 16.81 17.04
CA LEU A 57 2.94 16.80 15.74
C LEU A 57 1.42 16.92 15.88
N SER A 58 0.85 17.91 15.20
CA SER A 58 -0.60 18.05 15.11
C SER A 58 -1.25 16.87 14.40
N ARG A 59 -2.51 16.57 14.71
CA ARG A 59 -3.29 15.52 14.02
C ARG A 59 -3.30 15.73 12.50
N LYS A 60 -3.40 17.00 12.06
CA LYS A 60 -3.37 17.39 10.65
C LYS A 60 -2.03 17.02 9.99
N ALA A 61 -0.90 17.30 10.66
CA ALA A 61 0.42 16.94 10.16
C ALA A 61 0.59 15.42 10.06
N LYS A 62 0.19 14.67 11.10
CA LYS A 62 0.24 13.19 11.10
C LYS A 62 -0.56 12.61 9.92
N LEU A 63 -1.77 13.12 9.69
CA LEU A 63 -2.63 12.67 8.59
C LEU A 63 -2.07 13.06 7.21
N SER A 64 -1.46 14.24 7.08
CA SER A 64 -0.82 14.67 5.85
C SER A 64 0.34 13.73 5.47
N ILE A 65 1.21 13.40 6.43
CA ILE A 65 2.33 12.48 6.20
C ILE A 65 1.83 11.07 5.85
N TYR A 66 0.78 10.60 6.52
CA TYR A 66 0.12 9.35 6.16
C TYR A 66 -0.35 9.36 4.70
N ARG A 67 -1.11 10.39 4.31
CA ARG A 67 -1.68 10.45 2.96
C ARG A 67 -0.61 10.53 1.89
N SER A 68 0.47 11.27 2.12
CA SER A 68 1.55 11.42 1.13
C SER A 68 2.42 10.18 0.99
N ASN A 69 2.52 9.32 2.01
CA ASN A 69 3.39 8.14 1.97
C ASN A 69 2.61 6.84 1.73
N TYR A 70 1.51 6.63 2.45
CA TYR A 70 0.78 5.35 2.43
C TYR A 70 -0.08 5.19 1.18
N VAL A 71 -0.82 6.24 0.78
CA VAL A 71 -1.74 6.17 -0.36
C VAL A 71 -1.01 5.87 -1.66
N PRO A 72 0.10 6.56 -2.04
CA PRO A 72 0.78 6.28 -3.30
C PRO A 72 1.37 4.87 -3.39
N ILE A 73 1.83 4.31 -2.26
CA ILE A 73 2.39 2.94 -2.23
C ILE A 73 1.30 1.93 -2.61
N LEU A 74 0.09 2.11 -2.07
CA LEU A 74 -1.05 1.25 -2.36
C LEU A 74 -1.69 1.53 -3.72
N THR A 75 -1.80 2.79 -4.15
CA THR A 75 -2.59 3.14 -5.33
C THR A 75 -1.76 3.22 -6.61
N TYR A 76 -0.43 3.31 -6.56
CA TYR A 76 0.34 3.35 -7.80
C TYR A 76 0.13 2.05 -8.60
N GLY A 77 -0.31 2.14 -9.87
CA GLY A 77 -0.60 0.96 -10.69
C GLY A 77 -1.96 0.27 -10.43
N HIS A 78 -2.80 0.79 -9.52
CA HIS A 78 -4.11 0.21 -9.19
C HIS A 78 -5.10 0.12 -10.36
N GLN A 79 -4.91 0.93 -11.41
CA GLN A 79 -5.78 0.96 -12.60
C GLN A 79 -5.88 -0.40 -13.30
N ARG A 80 -4.88 -1.27 -13.12
CA ARG A 80 -4.88 -2.62 -13.69
C ARG A 80 -5.32 -3.69 -12.69
N TRP A 81 -5.44 -3.38 -11.41
CA TRP A 81 -5.70 -4.41 -10.39
C TRP A 81 -7.17 -4.86 -10.39
N VAL A 82 -7.37 -6.18 -10.32
CA VAL A 82 -8.66 -6.74 -9.90
C VAL A 82 -8.70 -6.64 -8.37
N MET A 83 -9.33 -5.59 -7.85
CA MET A 83 -9.47 -5.37 -6.41
C MET A 83 -10.44 -6.42 -5.84
N THR A 84 -9.91 -7.40 -5.13
CA THR A 84 -10.74 -8.36 -4.39
C THR A 84 -11.30 -7.72 -3.12
N GLU A 85 -12.44 -8.22 -2.63
CA GLU A 85 -13.01 -7.81 -1.33
C GLU A 85 -12.03 -8.00 -0.17
N ARG A 86 -11.20 -9.04 -0.22
CA ARG A 86 -10.14 -9.30 0.76
C ARG A 86 -9.12 -8.17 0.78
N THR A 87 -8.62 -7.75 -0.39
CA THR A 87 -7.65 -6.65 -0.51
C THR A 87 -8.25 -5.35 0.01
N ARG A 88 -9.50 -5.03 -0.38
CA ARG A 88 -10.22 -3.84 0.11
C ARG A 88 -10.34 -3.85 1.64
N SER A 89 -10.72 -4.98 2.22
CA SER A 89 -10.85 -5.15 3.68
C SER A 89 -9.53 -4.96 4.42
N GLN A 90 -8.43 -5.51 3.90
CA GLN A 90 -7.09 -5.37 4.49
C GLN A 90 -6.60 -3.92 4.48
N ILE A 91 -6.81 -3.21 3.36
CA ILE A 91 -6.47 -1.79 3.24
C ILE A 91 -7.26 -1.00 4.28
N GLN A 92 -8.59 -1.16 4.31
CA GLN A 92 -9.46 -0.46 5.24
C GLN A 92 -9.08 -0.73 6.71
N ALA A 93 -8.77 -1.97 7.05
CA ALA A 93 -8.33 -2.33 8.40
C ALA A 93 -7.05 -1.60 8.80
N ALA A 94 -6.08 -1.49 7.90
CA ALA A 94 -4.84 -0.76 8.13
C ALA A 94 -5.08 0.76 8.25
N GLU A 95 -5.93 1.35 7.41
CA GLU A 95 -6.27 2.78 7.51
C GLU A 95 -6.95 3.11 8.85
N MET A 96 -7.94 2.31 9.23
CA MET A 96 -8.66 2.49 10.49
C MET A 96 -7.75 2.30 11.70
N SER A 97 -6.76 1.39 11.61
CA SER A 97 -5.74 1.19 12.65
C SER A 97 -4.88 2.43 12.86
N PHE A 98 -4.55 3.18 11.80
CA PHE A 98 -3.82 4.45 11.89
C PHE A 98 -4.69 5.56 12.46
N LEU A 99 -5.89 5.76 11.90
CA LEU A 99 -6.80 6.84 12.29
C LEU A 99 -7.17 6.77 13.77
N ARG A 100 -7.44 5.56 14.30
CA ARG A 100 -7.70 5.38 15.73
C ARG A 100 -6.54 5.86 16.59
N ARG A 101 -5.29 5.51 16.24
CA ARG A 101 -4.11 5.94 17.01
C ARG A 101 -3.89 7.44 16.94
N VAL A 102 -4.10 8.08 15.77
CA VAL A 102 -4.01 9.54 15.64
C VAL A 102 -5.09 10.26 16.44
N ALA A 103 -6.30 9.69 16.49
CA ALA A 103 -7.38 10.20 17.32
C ALA A 103 -7.13 10.00 18.83
N GLY A 104 -6.17 9.17 19.21
CA GLY A 104 -5.94 8.76 20.60
C GLY A 104 -6.97 7.75 21.09
N MET A 105 -7.73 7.13 20.18
CA MET A 105 -8.78 6.17 20.52
C MET A 105 -8.20 4.77 20.64
N SER A 106 -8.43 4.14 21.79
CA SER A 106 -8.06 2.76 22.06
C SER A 106 -9.21 1.81 21.71
N LEU A 107 -8.91 0.52 21.47
CA LEU A 107 -9.95 -0.51 21.34
C LEU A 107 -10.82 -0.64 22.61
N ARG A 108 -10.32 -0.17 23.76
CA ARG A 108 -11.03 -0.18 25.05
C ARG A 108 -12.07 0.92 25.17
N ASP A 109 -12.00 1.96 24.32
CA ASP A 109 -12.96 3.07 24.36
C ASP A 109 -14.36 2.63 23.90
N LYS A 110 -14.43 1.55 23.09
CA LYS A 110 -15.70 0.91 22.73
C LYS A 110 -16.41 0.25 23.91
N VAL A 111 -15.68 -0.18 24.95
CA VAL A 111 -16.26 -0.90 26.10
C VAL A 111 -16.99 0.04 27.06
N LYS A 112 -16.75 1.35 26.99
CA LYS A 112 -17.39 2.35 27.86
C LYS A 112 -18.65 3.00 27.28
N LEU A 113 -19.01 2.67 26.04
CA LEU A 113 -20.16 3.24 25.31
C LEU A 113 -21.28 2.21 25.06
N GLY A 114 -21.28 1.11 25.82
CA GLY A 114 -22.31 0.07 25.81
C GLY A 114 -22.98 -0.04 27.17
#